data_AF-A0AAN7P1L4-F1
#
_entry.id   AF-A0AAN7P1L4-F1
#
_cell.length_a   1.000
_cell.length_b   1.000
_cell.length_c   1.000
_cell.angle_alpha   90.00
_cell.angle_beta   90.00
_cell.angle_gamma   90.00
#
_symmetry.space_group_name_H-M   'P 1'
#
loop_
_entity.id
_entity.type
_entity.pdbx_description
1 polymer ?
#
loop_
_entity_poly.entity_id
_entity_poly.type
_entity_poly.pdbx_seq_one_letter_code
_entity_poly.pdbx_strand_id
1 'polypeptide(L)'
;MENTVHMLRIFLILVVFVPIIICVQVKKYPLLMPNVHPNHDELYLCSPIKVVPKKSFYIVGFEPNATMETAHHMLLYGCTTPGSNQPYWNCGEMADSQLDSSIPRASPCGSGSHVLYAWARNAKKFELPDDVGFQIGQDTQIQYLVLQVHYAHTGKFKDGSTDDSGIFLLYTEKPRKKLAGVILLGTGGAIPPNSVTHMETDCRVYENKTIYPFAYRTHTHGLGKVVAGYKIREDENKQHHWTLLGKRDPLTAQMFYPVFNKDPIFPGDVLAARCTMQSNRLTYTHVGATNMDEMCNFYLMYYVKTGTPLDMKYCFTQGPPYFYWDTDNHLNNIPDKDASTL
;
A
#
# COMPACT_ATOMS: atom_id res chain seq x y z
N MET A 1 -38.54 45.89 69.74
CA MET A 1 -37.43 46.50 68.99
C MET A 1 -36.31 45.48 68.95
N GLU A 2 -36.50 44.39 68.21
CA GLU A 2 -36.04 44.17 66.82
C GLU A 2 -34.51 43.97 66.74
N ASN A 3 -34.12 42.69 66.67
CA ASN A 3 -32.75 42.22 66.42
C ASN A 3 -32.54 42.11 64.90
N THR A 4 -31.55 42.84 64.37
CA THR A 4 -31.13 42.77 62.97
C THR A 4 -30.05 41.69 62.78
N VAL A 5 -30.35 40.67 61.97
CA VAL A 5 -29.39 39.65 61.53
C VAL A 5 -28.86 40.04 60.15
N HIS A 6 -27.56 40.33 60.05
CA HIS A 6 -26.88 40.52 58.76
C HIS A 6 -26.58 39.17 58.11
N MET A 7 -27.26 38.87 57.00
CA MET A 7 -27.00 37.69 56.18
C MET A 7 -25.99 38.05 55.07
N LEU A 8 -24.75 37.57 55.20
CA LEU A 8 -23.71 37.71 54.18
C LEU A 8 -23.96 36.70 53.05
N ARG A 9 -24.33 37.15 51.85
CA ARG A 9 -24.52 36.28 50.68
C ARG A 9 -23.20 36.13 49.92
N ILE A 10 -22.62 34.94 49.97
CA ILE A 10 -21.49 34.54 49.12
C ILE A 10 -22.04 34.04 47.78
N PHE A 11 -21.73 34.72 46.68
CA PHE A 11 -22.03 34.27 45.33
C PHE A 11 -20.93 33.31 44.85
N LEU A 12 -21.27 32.03 44.69
CA LEU A 12 -20.39 31.03 44.07
C LEU A 12 -20.56 31.11 42.54
N ILE A 13 -19.54 31.57 41.80
CA ILE A 13 -19.54 31.57 40.34
C ILE A 13 -19.17 30.16 39.86
N LEU A 14 -20.15 29.44 39.30
CA LEU A 14 -19.94 28.13 38.69
C LEU A 14 -19.34 28.33 37.28
N VAL A 15 -18.03 28.12 37.13
CA VAL A 15 -17.37 28.14 35.82
C VAL A 15 -17.62 26.79 35.14
N VAL A 16 -18.57 26.76 34.21
CA VAL A 16 -18.85 25.59 33.38
C VAL A 16 -17.82 25.52 32.24
N PHE A 17 -16.83 24.64 32.38
CA PHE A 17 -15.95 24.28 31.27
C PHE A 17 -16.72 23.42 30.28
N VAL A 18 -17.21 24.01 29.19
CA VAL A 18 -17.72 23.26 28.03
C VAL A 18 -16.51 22.79 27.23
N PRO A 19 -16.22 21.48 27.13
CA PRO A 19 -15.15 21.01 26.27
C PRO A 19 -15.54 21.32 24.82
N ILE A 20 -14.78 22.20 24.18
CA ILE A 20 -14.88 22.43 22.73
C ILE A 20 -14.42 21.13 22.06
N ILE A 21 -15.37 20.30 21.64
CA ILE A 21 -15.07 19.14 20.79
C ILE A 21 -14.66 19.71 19.43
N ILE A 22 -13.35 19.87 19.25
CA ILE A 22 -12.79 20.27 17.95
C ILE A 22 -12.96 19.07 17.01
N CYS A 23 -14.10 19.00 16.34
CA CYS A 23 -14.35 17.99 15.30
C CYS A 23 -13.23 18.07 14.25
N VAL A 24 -12.58 16.95 13.97
CA VAL A 24 -11.62 16.86 12.87
C VAL A 24 -12.43 16.92 11.59
N GLN A 25 -12.32 18.04 10.85
CA GLN A 25 -12.96 18.14 9.56
C GLN A 25 -12.19 17.25 8.58
N VAL A 26 -12.81 16.12 8.23
CA VAL A 26 -12.39 15.26 7.13
C VAL A 26 -13.03 15.80 5.86
N LYS A 27 -12.21 16.09 4.86
CA LYS A 27 -12.60 16.54 3.53
C LYS A 27 -12.47 15.38 2.54
N LYS A 28 -13.18 15.48 1.42
CA LYS A 28 -13.17 14.50 0.34
C LYS A 28 -12.65 15.16 -0.93
N TYR A 29 -11.64 14.57 -1.56
CA TYR A 29 -11.07 15.05 -2.83
C TYR A 29 -11.26 14.00 -3.93
N PRO A 30 -11.87 14.34 -5.08
CA PRO A 30 -12.03 13.41 -6.19
C PRO A 30 -10.72 13.28 -7.00
N LEU A 31 -10.01 12.17 -6.82
CA LEU A 31 -8.93 11.78 -7.72
C LEU A 31 -9.51 10.75 -8.71
N LEU A 32 -10.04 11.26 -9.82
CA LEU A 32 -10.77 10.49 -10.83
C LEU A 32 -10.04 10.57 -12.18
N MET A 33 -10.22 9.56 -13.02
CA MET A 33 -9.73 9.62 -14.39
C MET A 33 -10.40 10.78 -15.16
N PRO A 34 -9.67 11.50 -16.03
CA PRO A 34 -10.19 12.69 -16.70
C PRO A 34 -11.05 12.33 -17.93
N ASN A 35 -12.16 11.61 -17.72
CA ASN A 35 -13.08 11.14 -18.78
C ASN A 35 -12.34 10.44 -19.93
N VAL A 36 -11.57 9.42 -19.58
CA VAL A 36 -10.75 8.66 -20.54
C VAL A 36 -11.63 7.77 -21.41
N HIS A 37 -11.10 7.33 -22.56
CA HIS A 37 -11.79 6.41 -23.45
C HIS A 37 -10.97 5.11 -23.60
N PRO A 38 -11.23 4.09 -22.75
CA PRO A 38 -10.52 2.81 -22.85
C PRO A 38 -10.88 2.11 -24.16
N ASN A 39 -9.91 1.94 -25.05
CA ASN A 39 -10.12 1.50 -26.43
C ASN A 39 -9.61 0.08 -26.73
N HIS A 40 -8.88 -0.54 -25.80
CA HIS A 40 -8.45 -1.94 -25.89
C HIS A 40 -8.34 -2.58 -24.51
N ASP A 41 -8.50 -3.90 -24.48
CA ASP A 41 -8.39 -4.71 -23.27
C ASP A 41 -6.96 -4.70 -22.71
N GLU A 42 -6.82 -4.97 -21.41
CA GLU A 42 -5.56 -4.91 -20.65
C GLU A 42 -4.87 -3.52 -20.71
N LEU A 43 -5.68 -2.45 -20.70
CA LEU A 43 -5.19 -1.08 -20.71
C LEU A 43 -4.96 -0.54 -19.29
N TYR A 44 -3.78 0.02 -19.05
CA TYR A 44 -3.40 0.65 -17.78
C TYR A 44 -3.22 2.16 -17.98
N LEU A 45 -4.12 2.95 -17.43
CA LEU A 45 -4.04 4.41 -17.49
C LEU A 45 -3.62 5.00 -16.15
N CYS A 46 -2.76 6.00 -16.20
CA CYS A 46 -2.23 6.74 -15.07
C CYS A 46 -2.66 8.20 -15.15
N SER A 47 -3.08 8.80 -14.04
CA SER A 47 -3.39 10.24 -13.94
C SER A 47 -2.78 10.86 -12.68
N PRO A 48 -2.09 12.00 -12.77
CA PRO A 48 -1.40 12.62 -11.64
C PRO A 48 -2.24 13.73 -11.00
N ILE A 49 -2.01 13.96 -9.72
CA ILE A 49 -2.31 15.23 -9.05
C ILE A 49 -1.09 15.73 -8.29
N LYS A 50 -0.87 17.05 -8.35
CA LYS A 50 0.19 17.71 -7.59
C LYS A 50 -0.33 18.11 -6.22
N VAL A 51 0.41 17.76 -5.17
CA VAL A 51 0.11 18.25 -3.82
C VAL A 51 0.51 19.73 -3.74
N VAL A 52 -0.35 20.54 -3.12
CA VAL A 52 -0.12 21.99 -3.02
C VAL A 52 1.23 22.27 -2.33
N PRO A 53 2.13 23.06 -2.95
CA PRO A 53 3.42 23.38 -2.35
C PRO A 53 3.28 24.04 -0.97
N LYS A 54 4.21 23.76 -0.05
CA LYS A 54 4.26 24.34 1.31
C LYS A 54 2.99 24.08 2.15
N LYS A 55 2.27 23.00 1.86
CA LYS A 55 1.17 22.49 2.68
C LYS A 55 1.34 21.01 2.93
N SER A 56 0.96 20.58 4.13
CA SER A 56 0.87 19.16 4.49
C SER A 56 -0.59 18.74 4.57
N PHE A 57 -0.89 17.58 4.00
CA PHE A 57 -2.20 16.95 4.14
C PHE A 57 -2.02 15.53 4.67
N TYR A 58 -3.05 15.01 5.32
CA TYR A 58 -3.05 13.68 5.91
C TYR A 58 -4.21 12.89 5.32
N ILE A 59 -3.91 11.89 4.50
CA ILE A 59 -4.91 10.97 3.96
C ILE A 59 -5.29 9.98 5.07
N VAL A 60 -6.57 9.93 5.41
CA VAL A 60 -7.13 9.13 6.50
C VAL A 60 -8.05 8.00 6.00
N GLY A 61 -8.29 7.94 4.69
CA GLY A 61 -9.06 6.86 4.09
C GLY A 61 -9.24 7.02 2.58
N PHE A 62 -9.78 5.98 1.97
CA PHE A 62 -9.98 5.87 0.53
C PHE A 62 -11.38 5.35 0.26
N GLU A 63 -12.13 6.06 -0.58
CA GLU A 63 -13.45 5.65 -1.01
C GLU A 63 -13.45 5.46 -2.54
N PRO A 64 -13.57 4.23 -3.04
CA PRO A 64 -13.49 3.97 -4.47
C PRO A 64 -14.73 4.47 -5.22
N ASN A 65 -14.51 5.00 -6.42
CA ASN A 65 -15.52 5.37 -7.40
C ASN A 65 -15.32 4.51 -8.65
N ALA A 66 -15.64 3.23 -8.55
CA ALA A 66 -15.52 2.30 -9.67
C ALA A 66 -16.42 1.09 -9.45
N THR A 67 -16.76 0.42 -10.55
CA THR A 67 -17.40 -0.90 -10.52
C THR A 67 -16.50 -1.89 -11.23
N MET A 68 -16.63 -3.18 -10.92
CA MET A 68 -15.93 -4.23 -11.68
C MET A 68 -16.30 -4.29 -13.17
N GLU A 69 -17.38 -3.63 -13.59
CA GLU A 69 -17.72 -3.48 -15.01
C GLU A 69 -16.84 -2.45 -15.72
N THR A 70 -16.19 -1.54 -14.98
CA THR A 70 -15.39 -0.45 -15.54
C THR A 70 -13.90 -0.62 -15.23
N ALA A 71 -13.54 -0.90 -13.98
CA ALA A 71 -12.16 -1.09 -13.55
C ALA A 71 -11.94 -2.47 -12.92
N HIS A 72 -10.89 -3.17 -13.35
CA HIS A 72 -10.50 -4.45 -12.77
C HIS A 72 -9.78 -4.26 -11.42
N HIS A 73 -8.87 -3.30 -11.35
CA HIS A 73 -8.26 -2.82 -10.10
C HIS A 73 -7.74 -1.39 -10.25
N MET A 74 -7.46 -0.74 -9.11
CA MET A 74 -6.86 0.59 -9.06
C MET A 74 -5.71 0.61 -8.06
N LEU A 75 -4.64 1.35 -8.37
CA LEU A 75 -3.53 1.60 -7.47
C LEU A 75 -3.33 3.09 -7.28
N LEU A 76 -2.97 3.49 -6.06
CA LEU A 76 -2.57 4.86 -5.77
C LEU A 76 -1.10 4.89 -5.40
N TYR A 77 -0.33 5.66 -6.16
CA TYR A 77 1.08 5.88 -5.92
C TYR A 77 1.31 7.25 -5.28
N GLY A 78 2.25 7.34 -4.35
CA GLY A 78 2.90 8.58 -3.95
C GLY A 78 4.22 8.72 -4.69
N CYS A 79 4.44 9.85 -5.36
CA CYS A 79 5.63 10.11 -6.17
C CYS A 79 6.34 11.41 -5.75
N THR A 80 7.65 11.48 -5.94
CA THR A 80 8.39 12.75 -5.94
C THR A 80 8.13 13.51 -7.24
N THR A 81 8.15 12.80 -8.37
CA THR A 81 7.75 13.32 -9.69
C THR A 81 6.87 12.29 -10.41
N PRO A 82 5.82 12.71 -11.14
CA PRO A 82 5.01 11.79 -11.93
C PRO A 82 5.82 11.27 -13.13
N GLY A 83 5.43 10.14 -13.72
CA GLY A 83 6.10 9.65 -14.92
C GLY A 83 5.85 10.51 -16.16
N SER A 84 4.76 11.27 -16.16
CA SER A 84 4.42 12.24 -17.19
C SER A 84 3.69 13.44 -16.60
N ASN A 85 3.78 14.59 -17.28
CA ASN A 85 3.03 15.80 -16.94
C ASN A 85 1.70 15.90 -17.71
N GLN A 86 1.36 14.90 -18.51
CA GLN A 86 0.08 14.84 -19.23
C GLN A 86 -1.08 14.56 -18.25
N PRO A 87 -2.32 14.96 -18.59
CA PRO A 87 -3.49 14.67 -17.75
C PRO A 87 -3.68 13.18 -17.47
N TYR A 88 -3.31 12.34 -18.43
CA TYR A 88 -3.17 10.90 -18.27
C TYR A 88 -2.18 10.32 -19.29
N TRP A 89 -1.72 9.10 -19.05
CA TRP A 89 -0.83 8.35 -19.95
C TRP A 89 -0.97 6.84 -19.74
N ASN A 90 -0.41 6.04 -20.64
CA ASN A 90 -0.34 4.59 -20.46
C ASN A 90 0.79 4.26 -19.47
N CYS A 91 0.45 3.63 -18.34
CA CYS A 91 1.40 3.34 -17.24
C CYS A 91 2.54 2.39 -17.64
N GLY A 92 2.39 1.68 -18.77
CA GLY A 92 3.40 0.78 -19.30
C GLY A 92 3.68 -0.46 -18.44
N GLU A 93 2.79 -0.79 -17.51
CA GLU A 93 2.80 -2.03 -16.73
C GLU A 93 1.83 -3.03 -17.36
N MET A 94 2.22 -4.30 -17.47
CA MET A 94 1.44 -5.44 -18.01
C MET A 94 0.85 -5.35 -19.44
N ALA A 95 0.85 -4.19 -20.10
CA ALA A 95 0.39 -4.04 -21.48
C ALA A 95 1.49 -4.39 -22.50
N ASP A 96 1.16 -5.30 -23.43
CA ASP A 96 1.99 -5.64 -24.58
C ASP A 96 2.25 -4.39 -25.44
N SER A 97 3.46 -4.37 -25.97
CA SER A 97 4.27 -3.25 -26.42
C SER A 97 3.79 -2.48 -27.66
N GLN A 98 2.60 -2.73 -28.23
CA GLN A 98 2.31 -2.28 -29.62
C GLN A 98 0.91 -1.76 -29.95
N LEU A 99 -0.03 -1.66 -29.01
CA LEU A 99 -1.45 -1.49 -29.40
C LEU A 99 -1.95 -0.05 -29.60
N ASP A 100 -1.31 0.98 -29.04
CA ASP A 100 -1.74 2.36 -29.27
C ASP A 100 -0.59 3.38 -29.16
N SER A 101 -0.14 3.91 -30.29
CA SER A 101 0.90 4.95 -30.37
C SER A 101 0.36 6.36 -30.06
N SER A 102 -0.95 6.53 -29.85
CA SER A 102 -1.58 7.84 -29.67
C SER A 102 -1.48 8.39 -28.24
N ILE A 103 -1.24 7.54 -27.24
CA ILE A 103 -1.08 7.93 -25.83
C ILE A 103 0.37 7.71 -25.41
N PRO A 104 1.03 8.70 -24.78
CA PRO A 104 2.40 8.52 -24.30
C PRO A 104 2.48 7.41 -23.25
N ARG A 105 3.62 6.71 -23.23
CA ARG A 105 3.91 5.66 -22.25
C ARG A 105 4.95 6.14 -21.24
N ALA A 106 4.67 5.94 -19.96
CA ALA A 106 5.59 6.22 -18.85
C ALA A 106 5.17 5.43 -17.61
N SER A 107 6.10 5.11 -16.72
CA SER A 107 5.78 4.52 -15.40
C SER A 107 4.84 5.44 -14.59
N PRO A 108 4.15 4.94 -13.55
CA PRO A 108 3.32 5.80 -12.70
C PRO A 108 4.10 6.97 -12.08
N CYS A 109 5.32 6.72 -11.60
CA CYS A 109 6.21 7.75 -11.08
C CYS A 109 7.48 7.84 -11.92
N GLY A 110 8.00 9.06 -12.11
CA GLY A 110 9.34 9.29 -12.66
C GLY A 110 10.42 9.14 -11.59
N SER A 111 10.09 9.42 -10.33
CA SER A 111 10.98 9.19 -9.17
C SER A 111 10.20 9.06 -7.86
N GLY A 112 10.81 8.36 -6.89
CA GLY A 112 10.23 8.19 -5.55
C GLY A 112 8.88 7.49 -5.55
N SER A 113 8.74 6.38 -6.29
CA SER A 113 7.49 5.63 -6.37
C SER A 113 7.14 4.95 -5.05
N HIS A 114 5.87 4.97 -4.63
CA HIS A 114 5.42 4.27 -3.42
C HIS A 114 3.95 3.89 -3.57
N VAL A 115 3.59 2.61 -3.49
CA VAL A 115 2.17 2.21 -3.47
C VAL A 115 1.58 2.56 -2.11
N LEU A 116 0.61 3.46 -2.08
CA LEU A 116 -0.09 3.92 -0.87
C LEU A 116 -1.40 3.18 -0.63
N TYR A 117 -2.09 2.77 -1.70
CA TYR A 117 -3.38 2.10 -1.62
C TYR A 117 -3.64 1.26 -2.88
N ALA A 118 -4.51 0.25 -2.72
CA ALA A 118 -4.95 -0.63 -3.79
C ALA A 118 -6.43 -0.99 -3.59
N TRP A 119 -7.18 -0.98 -4.68
CA TRP A 119 -8.57 -1.40 -4.75
C TRP A 119 -8.74 -2.53 -5.76
N ALA A 120 -9.59 -3.50 -5.45
CA ALA A 120 -10.00 -4.57 -6.35
C ALA A 120 -11.41 -5.08 -5.98
N ARG A 121 -12.11 -5.73 -6.92
CA ARG A 121 -13.36 -6.51 -6.71
C ARG A 121 -14.43 -5.81 -5.88
N ASN A 122 -14.77 -4.56 -6.20
CA ASN A 122 -15.81 -3.80 -5.48
C ASN A 122 -15.54 -3.66 -3.97
N ALA A 123 -14.27 -3.60 -3.58
CA ALA A 123 -13.89 -3.34 -2.21
C ALA A 123 -14.59 -2.09 -1.68
N LYS A 124 -15.09 -2.17 -0.44
CA LYS A 124 -15.72 -1.04 0.24
C LYS A 124 -14.68 0.03 0.56
N LYS A 125 -15.17 1.19 1.00
CA LYS A 125 -14.38 2.25 1.61
C LYS A 125 -13.41 1.67 2.66
N PHE A 126 -12.15 2.09 2.57
CA PHE A 126 -11.08 1.69 3.49
C PHE A 126 -10.71 2.90 4.36
N GLU A 127 -10.99 2.82 5.66
CA GLU A 127 -10.58 3.82 6.63
C GLU A 127 -9.31 3.37 7.34
N LEU A 128 -8.38 4.30 7.54
CA LEU A 128 -7.21 4.03 8.35
C LEU A 128 -7.60 3.96 9.84
N PRO A 129 -6.80 3.29 10.69
CA PRO A 129 -7.06 3.27 12.13
C PRO A 129 -7.12 4.67 12.75
N ASP A 130 -7.69 4.76 13.94
CA ASP A 130 -7.86 6.04 14.64
C ASP A 130 -6.55 6.83 14.75
N ASP A 131 -6.63 8.08 14.28
CA ASP A 131 -5.56 9.08 14.28
C ASP A 131 -4.31 8.66 13.49
N VAL A 132 -4.49 7.76 12.51
CA VAL A 132 -3.49 7.38 11.51
C VAL A 132 -3.73 8.14 10.21
N GLY A 133 -2.67 8.65 9.58
CA GLY A 133 -2.76 9.19 8.23
C GLY A 133 -1.45 9.15 7.46
N PHE A 134 -1.55 9.02 6.13
CA PHE A 134 -0.40 9.23 5.24
C PHE A 134 -0.16 10.72 5.09
N GLN A 135 0.99 11.21 5.56
CA GLN A 135 1.40 12.59 5.34
C GLN A 135 1.88 12.75 3.89
N ILE A 136 1.38 13.77 3.21
CA ILE A 136 1.76 14.13 1.84
C ILE A 136 2.02 15.63 1.74
N GLY A 137 2.80 16.04 0.74
CA GLY A 137 3.15 17.43 0.50
C GLY A 137 4.39 17.84 1.29
N GLN A 138 4.33 18.99 1.96
CA GLN A 138 5.49 19.60 2.61
C GLN A 138 6.22 18.62 3.55
N ASP A 139 7.55 18.66 3.49
CA ASP A 139 8.48 17.85 4.29
C ASP A 139 8.35 16.33 4.08
N THR A 140 7.82 15.91 2.91
CA THR A 140 7.74 14.51 2.50
C THR A 140 8.33 14.30 1.10
N GLN A 141 8.60 13.05 0.72
CA GLN A 141 8.94 12.72 -0.68
C GLN A 141 7.68 12.60 -1.57
N ILE A 142 6.48 12.62 -0.99
CA ILE A 142 5.22 12.45 -1.72
C ILE A 142 4.70 13.83 -2.13
N GLN A 143 5.19 14.32 -3.26
CA GLN A 143 4.81 15.61 -3.85
C GLN A 143 3.68 15.48 -4.88
N TYR A 144 3.47 14.28 -5.41
CA TYR A 144 2.40 13.93 -6.33
C TYR A 144 1.71 12.66 -5.87
N LEU A 145 0.43 12.55 -6.19
CA LEU A 145 -0.27 11.27 -6.17
C LEU A 145 -0.58 10.88 -7.61
N VAL A 146 -0.40 9.61 -7.95
CA VAL A 146 -0.74 9.08 -9.28
C VAL A 146 -1.71 7.94 -9.12
N LEU A 147 -2.90 8.10 -9.70
CA LEU A 147 -3.90 7.05 -9.79
C LEU A 147 -3.60 6.21 -11.03
N GLN A 148 -3.47 4.90 -10.85
CA GLN A 148 -3.49 3.93 -11.93
C GLN A 148 -4.82 3.18 -11.91
N VAL A 149 -5.44 3.03 -13.08
CA VAL A 149 -6.64 2.22 -13.30
C VAL A 149 -6.34 1.18 -14.37
N HIS A 150 -6.65 -0.08 -14.07
CA HIS A 150 -6.56 -1.18 -15.01
C HIS A 150 -7.95 -1.50 -15.59
N TYR A 151 -8.08 -1.34 -16.90
CA TYR A 151 -9.24 -1.72 -17.72
C TYR A 151 -8.99 -3.08 -18.39
N ALA A 152 -9.35 -4.16 -17.70
CA ALA A 152 -9.18 -5.52 -18.25
C ALA A 152 -10.08 -5.76 -19.47
N HIS A 153 -11.31 -5.22 -19.45
CA HIS A 153 -12.29 -5.37 -20.52
C HIS A 153 -12.89 -4.02 -20.91
N THR A 154 -12.89 -3.71 -22.20
CA THR A 154 -13.31 -2.41 -22.75
C THR A 154 -14.62 -2.48 -23.53
N GLY A 155 -15.31 -3.63 -23.52
CA GLY A 155 -16.55 -3.85 -24.25
C GLY A 155 -17.64 -2.82 -24.00
N LYS A 156 -17.71 -2.26 -22.79
CA LYS A 156 -18.69 -1.22 -22.39
C LYS A 156 -18.44 0.14 -23.07
N PHE A 157 -17.21 0.40 -23.50
CA PHE A 157 -16.80 1.67 -24.11
C PHE A 157 -16.87 1.68 -25.64
N LYS A 158 -17.28 0.57 -26.27
CA LYS A 158 -17.39 0.47 -27.74
C LYS A 158 -18.38 1.46 -28.37
N ASP A 159 -19.28 2.03 -27.57
CA ASP A 159 -20.26 3.03 -27.97
C ASP A 159 -19.71 4.47 -27.96
N GLY A 160 -18.43 4.67 -27.61
CA GLY A 160 -17.81 6.00 -27.49
C GLY A 160 -17.92 6.61 -26.10
N SER A 161 -18.48 5.90 -25.11
CA SER A 161 -18.56 6.38 -23.74
C SER A 161 -17.18 6.60 -23.11
N THR A 162 -17.14 7.51 -22.12
CA THR A 162 -15.93 7.84 -21.35
C THR A 162 -16.03 7.30 -19.93
N ASP A 163 -14.89 7.19 -19.24
CA ASP A 163 -14.79 6.71 -17.87
C ASP A 163 -14.07 7.71 -16.95
N ASP A 164 -14.61 7.86 -15.73
CA ASP A 164 -14.05 8.67 -14.64
C ASP A 164 -13.78 7.83 -13.38
N SER A 165 -13.53 6.53 -13.54
CA SER A 165 -13.22 5.64 -12.42
C SER A 165 -12.03 6.16 -11.64
N GLY A 166 -12.08 6.04 -10.32
CA GLY A 166 -11.00 6.50 -9.46
C GLY A 166 -11.29 6.38 -7.98
N ILE A 167 -10.68 7.26 -7.19
CA ILE A 167 -10.72 7.20 -5.74
C ILE A 167 -11.01 8.58 -5.17
N PHE A 168 -11.99 8.67 -4.29
CA PHE A 168 -12.13 9.80 -3.41
C PHE A 168 -11.19 9.68 -2.22
N LEU A 169 -10.25 10.61 -2.11
CA LEU A 169 -9.32 10.70 -0.99
C LEU A 169 -10.02 11.36 0.20
N LEU A 170 -10.05 10.66 1.33
CA LEU A 170 -10.49 11.25 2.59
C LEU A 170 -9.27 11.83 3.27
N TYR A 171 -9.24 13.14 3.49
CA TYR A 171 -8.06 13.83 4.00
C TYR A 171 -8.39 14.92 5.02
N THR A 172 -7.40 15.32 5.79
CA THR A 172 -7.47 16.47 6.69
C THR A 172 -6.19 17.28 6.65
N GLU A 173 -6.29 18.56 6.99
CA GLU A 173 -5.14 19.48 7.17
C GLU A 173 -4.60 19.43 8.61
N LYS A 174 -5.35 18.81 9.54
CA LYS A 174 -4.94 18.69 10.94
C LYS A 174 -3.88 17.60 11.08
N PRO A 175 -2.71 17.88 11.69
CA PRO A 175 -1.70 16.87 11.97
C PRO A 175 -2.27 15.64 12.67
N ARG A 176 -1.81 14.45 12.27
CA ARG A 176 -2.15 13.17 12.89
C ARG A 176 -1.06 12.78 13.87
N LYS A 177 -1.43 12.16 15.01
CA LYS A 177 -0.42 11.68 15.97
C LYS A 177 0.33 10.45 15.45
N LYS A 178 -0.27 9.68 14.55
CA LYS A 178 0.34 8.50 13.96
C LYS A 178 0.47 8.68 12.46
N LEU A 179 1.69 8.51 11.95
CA LEU A 179 1.95 8.61 10.52
C LEU A 179 2.02 7.23 9.90
N ALA A 180 1.28 7.02 8.82
CA ALA A 180 1.24 5.77 8.07
C ALA A 180 2.39 5.69 7.06
N GLY A 181 2.85 4.47 6.83
CA GLY A 181 3.77 4.11 5.76
C GLY A 181 3.40 2.76 5.17
N VAL A 182 3.95 2.47 3.99
CA VAL A 182 3.92 1.15 3.38
C VAL A 182 5.37 0.74 3.16
N ILE A 183 5.71 -0.48 3.58
CA ILE A 183 6.95 -1.14 3.18
C ILE A 183 6.60 -2.27 2.21
N LEU A 184 7.28 -2.29 1.06
CA LEU A 184 7.17 -3.38 0.09
C LEU A 184 8.31 -4.36 0.34
N LEU A 185 7.96 -5.60 0.66
CA LEU A 185 8.85 -6.73 0.58
C LEU A 185 8.70 -7.36 -0.80
N GLY A 186 9.79 -7.40 -1.56
CA GLY A 186 9.83 -8.08 -2.84
C GLY A 186 11.16 -8.78 -3.07
N THR A 187 11.27 -9.50 -4.18
CA THR A 187 12.49 -10.26 -4.47
C THR A 187 12.76 -10.28 -5.96
N GLY A 188 14.04 -10.40 -6.31
CA GLY A 188 14.48 -10.62 -7.68
C GLY A 188 14.40 -12.09 -8.07
N GLY A 189 15.19 -12.44 -9.08
CA GLY A 189 15.44 -13.83 -9.44
C GLY A 189 14.63 -14.36 -10.61
N ALA A 190 14.63 -15.67 -10.76
CA ALA A 190 13.99 -16.37 -11.86
C ALA A 190 13.34 -17.69 -11.40
N ILE A 191 12.21 -18.02 -12.04
CA ILE A 191 11.44 -19.23 -11.82
C ILE A 191 11.76 -20.20 -12.97
N PRO A 192 12.37 -21.37 -12.70
CA PRO A 192 12.62 -22.39 -13.71
C PRO A 192 11.33 -22.93 -14.35
N PRO A 193 11.39 -23.43 -15.60
CA PRO A 193 10.25 -24.05 -16.26
C PRO A 193 9.78 -25.31 -15.51
N ASN A 194 8.46 -25.57 -15.54
CA ASN A 194 7.85 -26.77 -14.95
C ASN A 194 8.24 -27.06 -13.49
N SER A 195 8.34 -26.01 -12.67
CA SER A 195 8.82 -26.11 -11.30
C SER A 195 7.91 -25.40 -10.29
N VAL A 196 8.03 -25.82 -9.03
CA VAL A 196 7.58 -25.03 -7.89
C VAL A 196 8.81 -24.31 -7.35
N THR A 197 8.71 -22.99 -7.15
CA THR A 197 9.81 -22.15 -6.67
C THR A 197 9.37 -21.34 -5.48
N HIS A 198 10.23 -21.23 -4.47
CA HIS A 198 10.03 -20.33 -3.34
C HIS A 198 10.87 -19.09 -3.58
N MET A 199 10.18 -17.97 -3.78
CA MET A 199 10.81 -16.66 -3.96
C MET A 199 10.75 -15.92 -2.64
N GLU A 200 11.91 -15.61 -2.08
CA GLU A 200 12.03 -15.21 -0.68
C GLU A 200 12.79 -13.90 -0.53
N THR A 201 12.41 -13.14 0.49
CA THR A 201 13.09 -11.93 0.90
C THR A 201 13.00 -11.75 2.40
N ASP A 202 14.01 -11.09 2.96
CA ASP A 202 13.96 -10.57 4.31
C ASP A 202 14.88 -9.35 4.47
N CYS A 203 14.49 -8.46 5.37
CA CYS A 203 15.28 -7.30 5.75
C CYS A 203 15.11 -7.00 7.23
N ARG A 204 16.24 -6.71 7.87
CA ARG A 204 16.26 -6.24 9.25
C ARG A 204 15.89 -4.76 9.34
N VAL A 205 15.02 -4.42 10.29
CA VAL A 205 14.63 -3.03 10.58
C VAL A 205 15.71 -2.39 11.44
N TYR A 206 16.62 -1.63 10.82
CA TYR A 206 17.71 -0.94 11.54
C TYR A 206 17.33 0.45 12.05
N GLU A 207 16.30 1.06 11.46
CA GLU A 207 15.84 2.38 11.89
C GLU A 207 15.36 2.32 13.34
N ASN A 208 15.76 3.31 14.15
CA ASN A 208 15.32 3.42 15.54
C ASN A 208 13.87 3.92 15.64
N LYS A 209 12.94 3.16 15.07
CA LYS A 209 11.51 3.43 14.99
C LYS A 209 10.76 2.13 15.29
N THR A 210 9.76 2.21 16.16
CA THR A 210 8.80 1.12 16.34
C THR A 210 7.64 1.31 15.36
N ILE A 211 7.34 0.29 14.57
CA ILE A 211 6.22 0.31 13.63
C ILE A 211 5.11 -0.65 14.07
N TYR A 212 3.87 -0.28 13.78
CA TYR A 212 2.68 -1.03 14.14
C TYR A 212 1.95 -1.47 12.88
N PRO A 213 2.00 -2.76 12.52
CA PRO A 213 1.36 -3.25 11.31
C PRO A 213 -0.17 -3.24 11.48
N PHE A 214 -0.89 -2.89 10.42
CA PHE A 214 -2.36 -2.88 10.48
C PHE A 214 -3.05 -3.44 9.24
N ALA A 215 -2.42 -3.39 8.06
CA ALA A 215 -2.94 -4.07 6.88
C ALA A 215 -1.82 -4.62 5.98
N TYR A 216 -2.14 -5.60 5.16
CA TYR A 216 -1.23 -6.19 4.19
C TYR A 216 -1.90 -6.38 2.83
N ARG A 217 -1.11 -6.42 1.75
CA ARG A 217 -1.54 -6.78 0.40
C ARG A 217 -0.51 -7.71 -0.21
N THR A 218 -0.98 -8.72 -0.94
CA THR A 218 -0.16 -9.64 -1.72
C THR A 218 -0.33 -9.37 -3.21
N HIS A 219 0.74 -9.50 -3.99
CA HIS A 219 0.67 -9.40 -5.45
C HIS A 219 1.70 -10.30 -6.13
N THR A 220 1.21 -10.98 -7.17
CA THR A 220 1.96 -11.74 -8.17
C THR A 220 1.24 -11.58 -9.50
N HIS A 221 1.87 -12.02 -10.58
CA HIS A 221 1.20 -12.37 -11.82
C HIS A 221 0.66 -13.81 -11.72
N GLY A 222 0.59 -14.53 -12.85
CA GLY A 222 -0.19 -15.77 -12.96
C GLY A 222 0.40 -17.03 -12.31
N LEU A 223 1.66 -17.03 -11.90
CA LEU A 223 2.34 -18.21 -11.34
C LEU A 223 2.20 -18.30 -9.82
N GLY A 224 1.87 -17.21 -9.13
CA GLY A 224 1.69 -17.19 -7.68
C GLY A 224 0.56 -18.10 -7.19
N LYS A 225 0.84 -18.85 -6.12
CA LYS A 225 -0.15 -19.71 -5.42
C LYS A 225 -0.39 -19.25 -3.99
N VAL A 226 0.68 -18.86 -3.30
CA VAL A 226 0.62 -18.39 -1.92
C VAL A 226 1.63 -17.26 -1.77
N VAL A 227 1.24 -16.19 -1.07
CA VAL A 227 2.18 -15.20 -0.56
C VAL A 227 1.95 -15.08 0.94
N ALA A 228 3.02 -15.23 1.72
CA ALA A 228 3.02 -15.13 3.16
C ALA A 228 4.09 -14.13 3.61
N GLY A 229 3.75 -13.29 4.59
CA GLY A 229 4.65 -12.31 5.19
C GLY A 229 4.72 -12.47 6.70
N TYR A 230 5.91 -12.30 7.26
CA TYR A 230 6.25 -12.56 8.65
C TYR A 230 7.05 -11.41 9.26
N LYS A 231 6.90 -11.26 10.57
CA LYS A 231 7.88 -10.62 11.46
C LYS A 231 8.69 -11.73 12.13
N ILE A 232 9.99 -11.56 12.24
CA ILE A 232 10.89 -12.46 12.94
C ILE A 232 11.56 -11.69 14.06
N ARG A 233 11.53 -12.25 15.27
CA ARG A 233 12.27 -11.74 16.42
C ARG A 233 13.26 -12.78 16.91
N GLU A 234 14.52 -12.37 17.04
CA GLU A 234 15.58 -13.18 17.66
C GLU A 234 15.48 -13.06 19.18
N ASP A 235 15.56 -14.19 19.88
CA ASP A 235 15.67 -14.22 21.34
C ASP A 235 17.13 -14.30 21.81
N GLU A 236 17.33 -14.27 23.13
CA GLU A 236 18.66 -14.32 23.74
C GLU A 236 19.44 -15.59 23.41
N ASN A 237 18.76 -16.67 23.01
CA ASN A 237 19.35 -17.95 22.60
C ASN A 237 19.54 -18.04 21.07
N LYS A 238 19.43 -16.90 20.36
CA LYS A 238 19.52 -16.79 18.90
C LYS A 238 18.45 -17.61 18.16
N GLN A 239 17.33 -17.90 18.81
CA GLN A 239 16.20 -18.56 18.16
C GLN A 239 15.29 -17.53 17.49
N HIS A 240 14.85 -17.84 16.29
CA HIS A 240 13.94 -17.00 15.53
C HIS A 240 12.49 -17.38 15.77
N HIS A 241 11.72 -16.40 16.23
CA HIS A 241 10.29 -16.49 16.47
C HIS A 241 9.54 -15.85 15.32
N TRP A 242 8.93 -16.67 14.47
CA TRP A 242 8.20 -16.24 13.28
C TRP A 242 6.74 -15.92 13.63
N THR A 243 6.34 -14.69 13.38
CA THR A 243 4.96 -14.20 13.61
C THR A 243 4.33 -13.87 12.26
N LEU A 244 3.27 -14.58 11.90
CA LEU A 244 2.56 -14.36 10.65
C LEU A 244 1.85 -12.99 10.66
N LEU A 245 2.17 -12.16 9.67
CA LEU A 245 1.52 -10.85 9.46
C LEU A 245 0.35 -10.97 8.48
N GLY A 246 0.50 -11.80 7.45
CA GLY A 246 -0.55 -12.04 6.45
C GLY A 246 -0.20 -13.19 5.52
N LYS A 247 -1.22 -13.92 5.07
CA LYS A 247 -1.11 -15.02 4.11
C LYS A 247 -2.29 -14.98 3.16
N ARG A 248 -2.09 -15.15 1.85
CA ARG A 248 -3.19 -15.16 0.88
C ARG A 248 -2.82 -15.81 -0.44
N ASP A 249 -3.85 -16.30 -1.14
CA ASP A 249 -3.82 -16.53 -2.58
C ASP A 249 -3.73 -15.17 -3.30
N PRO A 250 -2.60 -14.87 -3.98
CA PRO A 250 -2.40 -13.59 -4.64
C PRO A 250 -3.30 -13.41 -5.87
N LEU A 251 -3.95 -14.46 -6.39
CA LEU A 251 -4.88 -14.38 -7.53
C LEU A 251 -6.31 -14.03 -7.10
N THR A 252 -6.58 -13.98 -5.79
CA THR A 252 -7.82 -13.41 -5.24
C THR A 252 -7.77 -11.87 -5.26
N ALA A 253 -8.81 -11.19 -4.77
CA ALA A 253 -8.83 -9.72 -4.79
C ALA A 253 -7.61 -9.12 -4.09
N GLN A 254 -6.75 -8.43 -4.84
CA GLN A 254 -5.47 -7.88 -4.39
C GLN A 254 -5.62 -6.50 -3.74
N MET A 255 -6.45 -6.41 -2.71
CA MET A 255 -6.62 -5.22 -1.86
C MET A 255 -5.86 -5.35 -0.55
N PHE A 256 -5.87 -4.30 0.27
CA PHE A 256 -5.34 -4.36 1.63
C PHE A 256 -6.32 -5.07 2.58
N TYR A 257 -5.82 -6.06 3.32
CA TYR A 257 -6.55 -6.80 4.35
C TYR A 257 -5.95 -6.54 5.73
N PRO A 258 -6.73 -6.62 6.82
CA PRO A 258 -6.18 -6.54 8.16
C PRO A 258 -5.11 -7.62 8.40
N VAL A 259 -4.02 -7.25 9.07
CA VAL A 259 -2.99 -8.22 9.49
C VAL A 259 -3.51 -9.22 10.51
N PHE A 260 -2.95 -10.43 10.52
CA PHE A 260 -3.27 -11.45 11.51
C PHE A 260 -2.69 -11.16 12.89
N ASN A 261 -1.59 -10.42 12.95
CA ASN A 261 -0.95 -10.00 14.18
C ASN A 261 -0.59 -8.51 14.12
N LYS A 262 -0.93 -7.76 15.18
CA LYS A 262 -0.72 -6.31 15.30
C LYS A 262 0.41 -5.93 16.26
N ASP A 263 1.17 -6.93 16.74
CA ASP A 263 2.26 -6.70 17.67
C ASP A 263 3.32 -5.81 17.04
N PRO A 264 3.90 -4.87 17.80
CA PRO A 264 4.90 -3.97 17.29
C PRO A 264 6.09 -4.73 16.69
N ILE A 265 6.63 -4.13 15.64
CA ILE A 265 7.92 -4.48 15.04
C ILE A 265 8.93 -3.44 15.57
N PHE A 266 9.95 -3.92 16.26
CA PHE A 266 10.98 -3.12 16.90
C PHE A 266 12.25 -3.04 16.04
N PRO A 267 13.14 -2.06 16.31
CA PRO A 267 14.48 -2.08 15.74
C PRO A 267 15.18 -3.41 16.04
N GLY A 268 15.80 -4.02 15.03
CA GLY A 268 16.45 -5.33 15.09
C GLY A 268 15.57 -6.50 14.63
N ASP A 269 14.24 -6.36 14.66
CA ASP A 269 13.34 -7.37 14.08
C ASP A 269 13.58 -7.48 12.56
N VAL A 270 13.30 -8.66 12.00
CA VAL A 270 13.37 -8.92 10.56
C VAL A 270 11.96 -9.02 9.99
N LEU A 271 11.73 -8.36 8.86
CA LEU A 271 10.53 -8.55 8.05
C LEU A 271 10.87 -9.49 6.91
N ALA A 272 10.06 -10.51 6.70
CA ALA A 272 10.31 -11.54 5.68
C ALA A 272 9.04 -11.84 4.88
N ALA A 273 9.19 -12.17 3.59
CA ALA A 273 8.08 -12.66 2.77
C ALA A 273 8.52 -13.80 1.85
N ARG A 274 7.61 -14.74 1.60
CA ARG A 274 7.76 -15.85 0.66
C ARG A 274 6.58 -15.83 -0.32
N CYS A 275 6.88 -15.98 -1.60
CA CYS A 275 5.92 -16.36 -2.62
C CYS A 275 6.19 -17.78 -3.10
N THR A 276 5.18 -18.64 -3.03
CA THR A 276 5.20 -19.95 -3.66
C THR A 276 4.66 -19.83 -5.07
N MET A 277 5.56 -20.01 -6.03
CA MET A 277 5.27 -19.94 -7.46
C MET A 277 5.15 -21.35 -8.02
N GLN A 278 4.23 -21.54 -8.96
CA GLN A 278 4.09 -22.78 -9.72
C GLN A 278 4.09 -22.47 -11.21
N SER A 279 5.19 -22.80 -11.87
CA SER A 279 5.37 -22.62 -13.30
C SER A 279 4.98 -23.87 -14.07
N ASN A 280 4.09 -23.71 -15.05
CA ASN A 280 3.81 -24.68 -16.12
C ASN A 280 4.40 -24.20 -17.47
N ARG A 281 5.24 -23.17 -17.44
CA ARG A 281 5.86 -22.59 -18.64
C ARG A 281 7.07 -23.42 -19.06
N LEU A 282 7.39 -23.36 -20.35
CA LEU A 282 8.52 -24.09 -20.95
C LEU A 282 9.85 -23.31 -20.89
N THR A 283 9.80 -22.02 -20.55
CA THR A 283 10.96 -21.14 -20.41
C THR A 283 11.07 -20.60 -18.99
N TYR A 284 12.24 -20.09 -18.64
CA TYR A 284 12.43 -19.32 -17.42
C TYR A 284 11.48 -18.11 -17.41
N THR A 285 10.93 -17.80 -16.24
CA THR A 285 10.18 -16.57 -15.99
C THR A 285 10.99 -15.70 -15.03
N HIS A 286 11.32 -14.48 -15.44
CA HIS A 286 12.10 -13.55 -14.63
C HIS A 286 11.18 -12.58 -13.88
N VAL A 287 11.70 -11.96 -12.82
CA VAL A 287 10.99 -10.85 -12.18
C VAL A 287 10.94 -9.64 -13.11
N GLY A 288 9.76 -9.08 -13.29
CA GLY A 288 9.51 -7.98 -14.24
C GLY A 288 8.07 -7.48 -14.19
N ALA A 289 7.75 -6.52 -15.05
CA ALA A 289 6.50 -5.76 -14.97
C ALA A 289 5.43 -6.22 -15.96
N THR A 290 5.70 -7.21 -16.81
CA THR A 290 4.75 -7.69 -17.81
C THR A 290 4.06 -8.98 -17.36
N ASN A 291 2.92 -9.33 -17.99
CA ASN A 291 2.26 -10.62 -17.77
C ASN A 291 3.14 -11.84 -18.16
N MET A 292 4.16 -11.63 -18.98
CA MET A 292 5.18 -12.62 -19.33
C MET A 292 6.26 -12.76 -18.25
N ASP A 293 6.39 -11.77 -17.37
CA ASP A 293 7.25 -11.80 -16.19
C ASP A 293 6.47 -12.27 -14.95
N GLU A 294 7.14 -12.27 -13.79
CA GLU A 294 6.50 -12.40 -12.49
C GLU A 294 6.88 -11.26 -11.53
N MET A 295 6.09 -11.10 -10.46
CA MET A 295 6.42 -10.34 -9.27
C MET A 295 6.16 -11.18 -8.03
N CYS A 296 6.92 -10.93 -6.97
CA CYS A 296 6.64 -11.45 -5.64
C CYS A 296 6.60 -10.27 -4.69
N ASN A 297 5.41 -9.77 -4.38
CA ASN A 297 5.25 -8.55 -3.59
C ASN A 297 4.35 -8.78 -2.38
N PHE A 298 4.86 -8.44 -1.20
CA PHE A 298 4.10 -8.33 0.05
C PHE A 298 4.21 -6.89 0.56
N TYR A 299 3.10 -6.16 0.52
CA TYR A 299 3.01 -4.80 1.03
C TYR A 299 2.50 -4.85 2.46
N LEU A 300 3.22 -4.21 3.39
CA LEU A 300 2.80 -4.07 4.78
C LEU A 300 2.52 -2.59 5.07
N MET A 301 1.27 -2.28 5.35
CA MET A 301 0.86 -1.01 5.92
C MET A 301 1.12 -1.01 7.42
N TYR A 302 1.80 0.04 7.89
CA TYR A 302 2.08 0.26 9.30
C TYR A 302 1.91 1.74 9.65
N TYR A 303 1.85 2.05 10.95
CA TYR A 303 2.02 3.41 11.43
C TYR A 303 3.14 3.50 12.47
N VAL A 304 3.68 4.71 12.63
CA VAL A 304 4.58 5.07 13.73
C VAL A 304 3.84 5.98 14.71
N LYS A 305 4.22 5.95 15.99
CA LYS A 305 3.67 6.86 17.02
C LYS A 305 4.48 8.15 17.19
N THR A 306 5.72 8.17 16.70
CA THR A 306 6.67 9.27 16.88
C THR A 306 7.51 9.43 15.62
N GLY A 307 7.76 10.68 15.22
CA GLY A 307 8.57 10.98 14.04
C GLY A 307 7.90 10.61 12.72
N THR A 308 8.72 10.38 11.69
CA THR A 308 8.28 10.03 10.33
C THR A 308 8.23 8.51 10.14
N PRO A 309 7.46 8.00 9.14
CA PRO A 309 7.53 6.59 8.72
C PRO A 309 8.95 6.14 8.36
N LEU A 310 9.16 4.84 8.16
CA LEU A 310 10.48 4.30 7.80
C LEU A 310 11.00 4.95 6.51
N ASP A 311 12.29 5.24 6.46
CA ASP A 311 12.98 5.65 5.23
C ASP A 311 13.23 4.45 4.31
N MET A 312 13.34 3.24 4.88
CA MET A 312 13.31 1.97 4.16
C MET A 312 11.89 1.69 3.63
N LYS A 313 11.71 1.93 2.33
CA LYS A 313 10.44 1.73 1.61
C LYS A 313 10.35 0.39 0.90
N TYR A 314 11.52 -0.15 0.57
CA TYR A 314 11.69 -1.38 -0.19
C TYR A 314 12.63 -2.30 0.57
N CYS A 315 12.20 -3.55 0.71
CA CYS A 315 12.99 -4.65 1.20
C CYS A 315 13.11 -5.65 0.06
N PHE A 316 14.30 -5.72 -0.55
CA PHE A 316 14.56 -6.57 -1.72
C PHE A 316 15.83 -7.39 -1.51
N THR A 317 15.74 -8.67 -1.85
CA THR A 317 16.86 -9.60 -1.95
C THR A 317 16.98 -10.09 -3.41
N GLN A 318 18.07 -10.79 -3.73
CA GLN A 318 18.33 -11.27 -5.09
C GLN A 318 17.35 -12.35 -5.57
N GLY A 319 16.71 -13.06 -4.63
CA GLY A 319 15.83 -14.18 -4.91
C GLY A 319 16.52 -15.37 -5.60
N PRO A 320 15.75 -16.34 -6.09
CA PRO A 320 16.28 -17.55 -6.72
C PRO A 320 17.11 -17.27 -7.99
N PRO A 321 18.22 -17.99 -8.24
CA PRO A 321 18.73 -19.09 -7.42
C PRO A 321 19.69 -18.66 -6.31
N TYR A 322 19.89 -17.36 -6.09
CA TYR A 322 20.98 -16.84 -5.26
C TYR A 322 20.60 -16.63 -3.79
N PHE A 323 19.31 -16.54 -3.48
CA PHE A 323 18.84 -16.24 -2.14
C PHE A 323 17.59 -17.01 -1.77
N TYR A 324 17.65 -17.60 -0.58
CA TYR A 324 16.58 -18.25 0.17
C TYR A 324 16.80 -17.95 1.67
N TRP A 325 15.78 -18.08 2.52
CA TRP A 325 15.86 -17.87 3.97
C TRP A 325 16.86 -18.80 4.66
N ASP A 326 17.12 -19.98 4.10
CA ASP A 326 18.14 -20.91 4.61
C ASP A 326 19.56 -20.62 4.07
N THR A 327 19.71 -19.64 3.17
CA THR A 327 21.03 -19.25 2.64
C THR A 327 21.93 -18.82 3.79
N ASP A 328 23.15 -19.35 3.82
CA ASP A 328 24.14 -19.15 4.89
C ASP A 328 23.67 -19.54 6.31
N ASN A 329 22.55 -20.28 6.44
CA ASN A 329 21.91 -20.63 7.71
C ASN A 329 21.64 -19.43 8.64
N HIS A 330 21.43 -18.24 8.07
CA HIS A 330 21.26 -17.03 8.86
C HIS A 330 19.89 -16.96 9.54
N LEU A 331 18.88 -17.70 9.06
CA LEU A 331 17.58 -17.87 9.74
C LEU A 331 17.35 -19.33 10.17
N ASN A 332 16.86 -19.54 11.39
CA ASN A 332 16.40 -20.83 11.90
C ASN A 332 14.87 -20.85 12.14
N ASN A 333 14.33 -22.03 12.46
CA ASN A 333 12.90 -22.27 12.73
C ASN A 333 11.96 -21.81 11.59
N ILE A 334 12.41 -21.97 10.34
CA ILE A 334 11.69 -21.52 9.15
C ILE A 334 10.35 -22.28 9.04
N PRO A 335 9.20 -21.58 8.96
CA PRO A 335 7.89 -22.21 8.87
C PRO A 335 7.57 -22.66 7.44
N ASP A 336 8.37 -23.57 6.88
CA ASP A 336 8.37 -23.86 5.44
C ASP A 336 7.00 -24.26 4.88
N LYS A 337 6.33 -25.17 5.57
CA LYS A 337 5.01 -25.67 5.17
C LYS A 337 3.94 -24.59 5.25
N ASP A 338 3.94 -23.82 6.34
CA ASP A 338 2.91 -22.81 6.61
C ASP A 338 3.05 -21.60 5.68
N ALA A 339 4.29 -21.25 5.31
CA ALA A 339 4.59 -20.18 4.38
C ALA A 339 4.23 -20.54 2.92
N SER A 340 4.24 -21.84 2.59
CA SER A 340 4.07 -22.32 1.21
C SER A 340 2.68 -22.89 0.88
N THR A 341 1.77 -22.96 1.86
CA THR A 341 0.43 -23.56 1.69
C THR A 341 -0.68 -22.67 2.26
N LEU A 342 -1.89 -22.70 1.68
CA LEU A 342 -3.03 -21.89 2.14
C LEU A 342 -3.77 -22.52 3.31
#